data_AF-A0A922YK59-F1
#
_entry.id   AF-A0A922YK59-F1
#
_cell.length_a   1.000
_cell.length_b   1.000
_cell.length_c   1.000
_cell.angle_alpha   90.00
_cell.angle_beta   90.00
_cell.angle_gamma   90.00
#
_symmetry.space_group_name_H-M   'P 1'
#
loop_
_entity.id
_entity.type
_entity.pdbx_description
1 polymer ?
#
loop_
_entity_poly.entity_id
_entity_poly.type
_entity_poly.pdbx_seq_one_letter_code
_entity_poly.pdbx_strand_id
1 'polypeptide(L)'
;MLEPAPQEVVCLTQLHRYAGDVAGRRRAPIGEELDQHIAGLFPQRDPRQVLDGLLGKGGVGWSLGTVPGQGRSLIIQTTEAGVAVSAIARILEQIAPGALLRPMIYEPLLLENPSEHCGSLH
;
A
#
# COMPACT_ATOMS: atom_id res chain seq x y z
N MET A 1 -1.82 -11.56 -3.93
CA MET A 1 -0.66 -12.09 -3.19
C MET A 1 0.64 -11.66 -3.86
N LEU A 2 1.65 -11.29 -3.07
CA LEU A 2 2.96 -10.80 -3.49
C LEU A 2 4.07 -11.52 -2.70
N GLU A 3 5.26 -11.62 -3.29
CA GLU A 3 6.47 -12.18 -2.65
C GLU A 3 7.66 -11.20 -2.63
N PRO A 4 7.52 -10.03 -1.96
CA PRO A 4 8.61 -9.06 -1.84
C PRO A 4 9.83 -9.60 -1.09
N ALA A 5 10.99 -8.97 -1.31
CA ALA A 5 12.17 -9.18 -0.49
C ALA A 5 11.92 -8.72 0.97
N PRO A 6 12.69 -9.21 1.96
CA PRO A 6 12.47 -8.85 3.37
C PRO A 6 12.48 -7.34 3.62
N GLN A 7 13.40 -6.60 3.01
CA GLN A 7 13.50 -5.14 3.13
C GLN A 7 12.26 -4.45 2.53
N GLU A 8 11.78 -4.94 1.40
CA GLU A 8 10.59 -4.41 0.73
C GLU A 8 9.31 -4.63 1.57
N VAL A 9 9.22 -5.75 2.29
CA VAL A 9 8.15 -5.98 3.28
C VAL A 9 8.18 -4.91 4.37
N VAL A 10 9.38 -4.58 4.88
CA VAL A 10 9.55 -3.54 5.89
C VAL A 10 9.12 -2.18 5.34
N CYS A 11 9.58 -1.81 4.15
CA CYS A 11 9.22 -0.55 3.50
C CYS A 11 7.71 -0.44 3.25
N LEU A 12 7.05 -1.50 2.74
CA LEU A 12 5.60 -1.53 2.56
C LEU A 12 4.84 -1.40 3.88
N THR A 13 5.31 -2.09 4.92
CA THR A 13 4.70 -2.01 6.27
C THR A 13 4.81 -0.62 6.85
N GLN A 14 5.97 0.02 6.72
CA GLN A 14 6.20 1.39 7.16
C GLN A 14 5.39 2.40 6.34
N LEU A 15 5.23 2.18 5.02
CA LEU A 15 4.39 3.01 4.17
C LEU A 15 2.92 2.91 4.61
N HIS A 16 2.42 1.70 4.83
CA HIS A 16 1.05 1.48 5.29
C HIS A 16 0.77 2.17 6.63
N ARG A 17 1.72 2.09 7.58
CA ARG A 17 1.63 2.84 8.85
C ARG A 17 1.64 4.34 8.63
N TYR A 18 2.58 4.85 7.82
CA TYR A 18 2.66 6.27 7.48
C TYR A 18 1.34 6.78 6.89
N ALA A 19 0.76 6.01 5.96
CA ALA A 19 -0.50 6.33 5.31
C ALA A 19 -1.68 6.42 6.31
N GLY A 20 -1.75 5.49 7.27
CA GLY A 20 -2.73 5.55 8.37
C GLY A 20 -2.54 6.75 9.29
N ASP A 21 -1.29 7.10 9.63
CA ASP A 21 -0.98 8.24 10.50
C ASP A 21 -1.25 9.58 9.81
N VAL A 22 -0.99 9.72 8.50
CA VAL A 22 -1.29 10.93 7.71
C VAL A 22 -2.80 11.18 7.64
N ALA A 23 -3.61 10.12 7.52
CA ALA A 23 -5.07 10.24 7.57
C ALA A 23 -5.58 10.79 8.92
N GLY A 24 -4.81 10.61 10.01
CA GLY A 24 -5.18 11.03 11.36
C GLY A 24 -4.43 12.25 11.93
N ARG A 25 -3.28 12.67 11.37
CA ARG A 25 -2.41 13.71 11.95
C ARG A 25 -1.68 14.55 10.90
N ARG A 26 -1.32 15.80 11.24
CA ARG A 26 -0.54 16.72 10.38
C ARG A 26 0.93 16.32 10.16
N ARG A 27 1.52 15.44 10.98
CA ARG A 27 2.90 14.93 10.80
C ARG A 27 3.02 13.49 11.29
N ALA A 28 2.93 12.54 10.36
CA ALA A 28 3.26 11.15 10.61
C ALA A 28 4.79 10.95 10.67
N PRO A 29 5.30 10.12 11.59
CA PRO A 29 6.70 9.69 11.52
C PRO A 29 6.90 8.80 10.28
N ILE A 30 8.00 9.02 9.54
CA ILE A 30 8.45 8.06 8.52
C ILE A 30 9.32 7.03 9.24
N GLY A 31 9.11 5.74 8.94
CA GLY A 31 9.99 4.69 9.43
C GLY A 31 11.37 4.78 8.80
N GLU A 32 12.42 4.42 9.55
CA GLU A 32 13.82 4.60 9.14
C GLU A 32 14.16 3.96 7.79
N GLU A 33 13.77 2.68 7.60
CA GLU A 33 14.03 1.95 6.36
C GLU A 33 13.36 2.62 5.15
N LEU A 34 12.10 3.03 5.29
CA LEU A 34 11.36 3.73 4.24
C LEU A 34 11.96 5.09 3.94
N ASP A 35 12.40 5.83 4.97
CA ASP A 35 13.03 7.14 4.81
C ASP A 35 14.35 7.01 4.03
N GLN A 36 15.21 6.05 4.43
CA GLN A 36 16.47 5.76 3.74
C GLN A 36 16.24 5.27 2.31
N HIS A 37 15.26 4.38 2.10
CA HIS A 37 14.89 3.86 0.79
C HIS A 37 14.47 4.97 -0.17
N ILE A 38 13.58 5.86 0.27
CA ILE A 38 13.11 6.99 -0.54
C ILE A 38 14.22 8.02 -0.76
N ALA A 39 15.02 8.33 0.26
CA ALA A 39 16.16 9.24 0.12
C ALA A 39 17.19 8.70 -0.90
N GLY A 40 17.39 7.39 -0.95
CA GLY A 40 18.25 6.74 -1.94
C GLY A 40 17.71 6.85 -3.37
N LEU A 41 16.40 6.69 -3.56
CA LEU A 41 15.76 6.79 -4.88
C LEU A 41 15.59 8.23 -5.37
N PHE A 42 15.34 9.18 -4.46
CA PHE A 42 15.02 10.57 -4.77
C PHE A 42 15.87 11.55 -3.93
N PRO A 43 17.20 11.59 -4.12
CA PRO A 43 18.12 12.32 -3.23
C PRO A 43 17.91 13.84 -3.19
N GLN A 44 17.21 14.41 -4.18
CA GLN A 44 16.93 15.85 -4.27
C GLN A 44 15.53 16.23 -3.76
N ARG A 45 14.75 15.27 -3.27
CA ARG A 45 13.37 15.49 -2.83
C ARG A 45 13.23 15.18 -1.35
N ASP A 46 12.37 15.95 -0.68
CA ASP A 46 11.93 15.62 0.67
C ASP A 46 11.16 14.28 0.62
N PRO A 47 11.58 13.24 1.36
CA PRO A 47 10.91 11.94 1.37
C PRO A 47 9.42 12.03 1.66
N ARG A 48 9.01 12.96 2.54
CA ARG A 48 7.58 13.19 2.84
C ARG A 48 6.79 13.56 1.61
N GLN A 49 7.29 14.48 0.80
CA GLN A 49 6.61 14.92 -0.42
C GLN A 49 6.48 13.79 -1.44
N VAL A 50 7.47 12.91 -1.52
CA VAL A 50 7.42 11.73 -2.39
C VAL A 50 6.34 10.76 -1.90
N LEU A 51 6.34 10.45 -0.59
CA LEU A 51 5.37 9.54 0.02
C LEU A 51 3.93 10.09 -0.08
N ASP A 52 3.73 11.38 0.17
CA ASP A 52 2.43 12.03 0.04
C ASP A 52 1.94 12.01 -1.42
N GLY A 53 2.85 12.21 -2.38
CA GLY A 53 2.55 12.11 -3.82
C GLY A 53 2.22 10.68 -4.28
N LEU A 54 2.84 9.68 -3.64
CA LEU A 54 2.57 8.26 -3.88
C LEU A 54 1.17 7.87 -3.41
N LEU A 55 0.83 8.24 -2.18
CA LEU A 55 -0.45 7.92 -1.53
C LEU A 55 -1.63 8.72 -2.10
N GLY A 56 -1.37 9.92 -2.61
CA GLY A 56 -2.42 10.80 -3.13
C GLY A 56 -3.23 11.47 -2.02
N LYS A 57 -4.42 11.97 -2.39
CA LYS A 57 -5.33 12.67 -1.46
C LYS A 57 -6.48 11.72 -1.08
N GLY A 58 -6.78 11.61 0.21
CA GLY A 58 -7.89 10.83 0.73
C GLY A 58 -7.44 9.69 1.66
N GLY A 59 -8.38 8.82 2.03
CA GLY A 59 -8.05 7.59 2.76
C GLY A 59 -7.20 6.64 1.91
N VAL A 60 -6.40 5.81 2.57
CA VAL A 60 -5.39 4.95 1.92
C VAL A 60 -6.01 4.00 0.89
N GLY A 61 -7.25 3.54 1.09
CA GLY A 61 -7.96 2.70 0.10
C GLY A 61 -7.45 1.27 -0.03
N TRP A 62 -6.38 0.93 0.69
CA TRP A 62 -5.80 -0.41 0.78
C TRP A 62 -5.27 -0.70 2.17
N SER A 63 -5.07 -2.00 2.45
CA SER A 63 -4.50 -2.54 3.67
C SER A 63 -3.45 -3.60 3.34
N LEU A 64 -2.58 -3.87 4.31
CA LEU A 64 -1.62 -4.97 4.25
C LEU A 64 -2.02 -6.12 5.16
N GLY A 65 -1.94 -7.33 4.61
CA GLY A 65 -2.09 -8.58 5.33
C GLY A 65 -0.97 -9.56 5.02
N THR A 66 -0.93 -10.64 5.79
CA THR A 66 -0.07 -11.80 5.53
C THR A 66 -0.92 -13.00 5.14
N VAL A 67 -0.37 -13.90 4.33
CA VAL A 67 -1.03 -15.17 4.04
C VAL A 67 -0.77 -16.14 5.21
N PRO A 68 -1.81 -16.66 5.88
CA PRO A 68 -1.63 -17.65 6.93
C PRO A 68 -0.85 -18.87 6.41
N GLY A 69 0.19 -19.29 7.13
CA GLY A 69 1.01 -20.45 6.76
C GLY A 69 2.06 -20.20 5.65
N GLN A 70 2.11 -19.02 5.04
CA GLN A 70 3.15 -18.63 4.09
C GLN A 70 3.92 -17.43 4.62
N GLY A 71 4.99 -17.68 5.38
CA GLY A 71 5.73 -16.67 6.16
C GLY A 71 6.44 -15.55 5.39
N ARG A 72 6.26 -15.46 4.06
CA ARG A 72 6.85 -14.41 3.21
C ARG A 72 5.88 -13.83 2.17
N SER A 73 4.65 -14.34 2.12
CA SER A 73 3.64 -13.85 1.19
C SER A 73 2.88 -12.70 1.82
N LEU A 74 2.83 -11.58 1.10
CA LEU A 74 2.09 -10.38 1.48
C LEU A 74 0.80 -10.29 0.67
N ILE A 75 -0.28 -9.83 1.29
CA ILE A 75 -1.52 -9.48 0.60
C ILE A 75 -1.67 -7.96 0.67
N ILE A 76 -1.90 -7.34 -0.49
CA ILE A 76 -2.48 -6.00 -0.57
C ILE A 76 -3.95 -6.18 -0.85
N GLN A 77 -4.79 -5.65 0.03
CA GLN A 77 -6.24 -5.74 -0.06
C GLN A 77 -6.82 -4.33 -0.21
N THR A 78 -7.64 -4.10 -1.23
CA THR A 78 -8.37 -2.84 -1.35
C THR A 78 -9.48 -2.77 -0.31
N THR A 79 -9.66 -1.61 0.34
CA THR A 79 -10.74 -1.38 1.31
C THR A 79 -11.99 -0.83 0.61
N GLU A 80 -13.08 -0.60 1.34
CA GLU A 80 -14.31 0.02 0.81
C GLU A 80 -14.08 1.40 0.17
N ALA A 81 -13.11 2.17 0.68
CA ALA A 81 -12.74 3.45 0.09
C ALA A 81 -12.18 3.30 -1.33
N GLY A 82 -11.71 2.10 -1.68
CA GLY A 82 -11.19 1.75 -2.99
C GLY A 82 -9.83 2.39 -3.28
N VAL A 83 -9.08 1.75 -4.17
CA VAL A 83 -7.87 2.32 -4.75
C VAL A 83 -7.69 1.77 -6.16
N ALA A 84 -7.22 2.61 -7.07
CA ALA A 84 -6.94 2.17 -8.43
C ALA A 84 -5.79 1.15 -8.42
N VAL A 85 -5.93 0.08 -9.22
CA VAL A 85 -4.86 -0.93 -9.39
C VAL A 85 -3.55 -0.26 -9.86
N SER A 86 -3.64 0.77 -10.69
CA SER A 86 -2.48 1.56 -11.13
C SER A 86 -1.78 2.29 -9.98
N ALA A 87 -2.50 2.73 -8.95
CA ALA A 87 -1.89 3.34 -7.77
C ALA A 87 -1.14 2.29 -6.94
N ILE A 88 -1.70 1.09 -6.79
CA ILE A 88 -0.98 -0.05 -6.16
C ILE A 88 0.26 -0.41 -6.97
N ALA A 89 0.16 -0.51 -8.30
CA ALA A 89 1.30 -0.80 -9.15
C ALA A 89 2.43 0.24 -8.96
N ARG A 90 2.10 1.53 -8.94
CA ARG A 90 3.07 2.60 -8.70
C ARG A 90 3.73 2.53 -7.32
N ILE A 91 2.97 2.14 -6.29
CA ILE A 91 3.55 1.88 -4.96
C ILE A 91 4.54 0.72 -5.05
N LEU A 92 4.17 -0.39 -5.68
CA LEU A 92 5.05 -1.55 -5.81
C LEU A 92 6.32 -1.20 -6.60
N GLU A 93 6.21 -0.48 -7.70
CA GLU A 93 7.36 -0.04 -8.51
C GLU A 93 8.39 0.75 -7.69
N GLN A 94 7.93 1.60 -6.77
CA GLN A 94 8.82 2.49 -6.02
C GLN A 94 9.27 1.91 -4.68
N ILE A 95 8.47 1.06 -4.05
CA ILE A 95 8.68 0.59 -2.66
C ILE A 95 9.11 -0.87 -2.59
N ALA A 96 8.59 -1.70 -3.49
CA ALA A 96 8.81 -3.13 -3.50
C ALA A 96 8.95 -3.69 -4.93
N PRO A 97 9.88 -3.16 -5.75
CA PRO A 97 10.00 -3.53 -7.15
C PRO A 97 10.26 -5.03 -7.35
N GLY A 98 10.92 -5.70 -6.39
CA GLY A 98 11.13 -7.14 -6.36
C GLY A 98 9.85 -7.96 -6.32
N ALA A 99 8.75 -7.41 -5.80
CA ALA A 99 7.44 -8.06 -5.85
C ALA A 99 6.91 -8.18 -7.29
N LEU A 100 7.28 -7.25 -8.18
CA LEU A 100 6.89 -7.28 -9.59
C LEU A 100 7.74 -8.26 -10.42
N LEU A 101 8.88 -8.69 -9.89
CA LEU A 101 9.75 -9.67 -10.54
C LEU A 101 9.31 -11.12 -10.26
N ARG A 102 8.30 -11.31 -9.41
CA ARG A 102 7.79 -12.62 -9.00
C ARG A 102 6.32 -12.79 -9.38
N PRO A 103 5.82 -14.03 -9.45
CA PRO A 103 4.42 -14.27 -9.71
C PRO A 103 3.52 -13.51 -8.74
N MET A 104 2.54 -12.79 -9.27
CA MET A 104 1.52 -12.11 -8.49
C MET A 104 0.17 -12.74 -8.78
N ILE A 105 -0.61 -12.93 -7.72
CA ILE A 105 -2.00 -13.40 -7.83
C ILE A 105 -2.93 -12.23 -7.56
N TYR A 106 -3.79 -11.93 -8.53
CA TYR A 106 -4.88 -10.98 -8.38
C TYR A 106 -6.19 -11.75 -8.26
N GLU A 107 -6.87 -11.59 -7.13
CA GLU A 107 -8.17 -12.20 -6.87
C GLU A 107 -9.17 -11.08 -6.59
N PRO A 108 -10.35 -11.08 -7.25
CA PRO A 108 -11.42 -10.18 -6.86
C PRO A 108 -11.88 -10.54 -5.45
N LEU A 109 -12.04 -9.52 -4.60
CA LEU A 109 -12.68 -9.70 -3.30
C LEU A 109 -14.14 -10.06 -3.56
N LEU A 110 -14.50 -11.31 -3.27
CA LEU A 110 -15.91 -11.70 -3.13
C LEU A 110 -16.42 -11.05 -1.85
N LEU A 111 -17.01 -9.86 -1.97
CA LEU A 111 -17.81 -9.27 -0.91
C LEU A 111 -19.07 -10.12 -0.79
N GLU A 112 -19.09 -11.05 0.17
CA GLU A 112 -20.33 -11.76 0.52
C GLU A 112 -21.31 -10.72 1.11
N ASN A 113 -22.34 -10.39 0.32
CA ASN A 113 -23.46 -9.45 0.55
C ASN A 113 -23.27 -7.99 0.06
N PRO A 114 -23.38 -7.74 -1.25
CA PRO A 114 -23.60 -6.39 -1.80
C PRO A 114 -25.04 -5.85 -1.58
N SER A 115 -25.92 -6.61 -0.94
CA SER A 115 -27.37 -6.38 -0.93
C SER A 115 -27.89 -5.31 0.05
N GLU A 116 -27.07 -4.67 0.87
CA GLU A 116 -27.55 -3.66 1.83
C GLU A 116 -27.25 -2.19 1.43
N HIS A 117 -26.53 -1.94 0.34
CA HIS A 117 -26.09 -0.57 -0.01
C HIS A 117 -26.63 -0.02 -1.34
N CYS A 118 -27.50 -0.73 -2.04
CA CYS A 118 -28.33 -0.12 -3.10
C CYS A 118 -29.54 0.57 -2.49
N GLY A 119 -29.30 1.67 -1.78
CA GLY A 119 -30.34 2.67 -1.52
C GLY A 119 -30.79 3.27 -2.84
N SER A 120 -32.06 2.98 -3.19
CA SER A 120 -32.86 3.55 -4.29
C SER A 120 -32.28 4.75 -5.03
N LEU A 121 -32.05 4.57 -6.33
CA LEU A 121 -32.26 5.61 -7.33
C LEU A 121 -33.28 5.11 -8.35
N HIS A 122 -34.55 5.10 -7.96
CA HIS A 122 -35.71 5.14 -8.84
C HIS A 122 -36.85 5.87 -8.12
#